data_AF-A0A533QF43-F1
#
_entry.id   AF-A0A533QF43-F1
#
_cell.length_a   1.000
_cell.length_b   1.000
_cell.length_c   1.000
_cell.angle_alpha   90.00
_cell.angle_beta   90.00
_cell.angle_gamma   90.00
#
_symmetry.space_group_name_H-M   'P 1'
#
loop_
_entity.id
_entity.type
_entity.pdbx_description
1 polymer ?
#
loop_
_entity_poly.entity_id
_entity_poly.type
_entity_poly.pdbx_seq_one_letter_code
_entity_poly.pdbx_strand_id
1 'polypeptide(L)'
;MGKMRLKKSIFAGTVALFVTAMASVSYGQTQSELCKKMWDNFQGMRAMTGLSAADDAQFAKFTEHAKSISSDSKISLDSISPDKNYKVLNEEAIYHANEIEKAASSKDLEEIQVQFRRLTIACRNCHKIYKSELKLVP
;
A
#
# COMPACT_ATOMS: atom_id res chain seq x y z
N MET A 1 -41.98 -42.90 2.03
CA MET A 1 -41.24 -41.88 2.82
C MET A 1 -40.22 -41.12 1.95
N GLY A 2 -40.67 -40.31 0.98
CA GLY A 2 -39.78 -39.77 -0.07
C GLY A 2 -39.88 -38.27 -0.38
N LYS A 3 -40.62 -37.47 0.40
CA LYS A 3 -40.90 -36.06 0.03
C LYS A 3 -40.11 -34.99 0.79
N MET A 4 -39.38 -35.35 1.86
CA MET A 4 -38.67 -34.37 2.71
C MET A 4 -37.17 -34.19 2.39
N ARG A 5 -36.55 -35.05 1.57
CA ARG A 5 -35.10 -34.96 1.26
C ARG A 5 -34.75 -34.02 0.10
N LEU A 6 -35.66 -33.81 -0.86
CA LEU A 6 -35.38 -32.96 -2.02
C LEU A 6 -35.34 -31.45 -1.67
N LYS A 7 -36.21 -30.99 -0.76
CA LYS A 7 -36.30 -29.56 -0.40
C LYS A 7 -35.09 -29.03 0.38
N LYS A 8 -34.43 -29.88 1.19
CA LYS A 8 -33.23 -29.52 1.95
C LYS A 8 -31.96 -29.47 1.07
N SER A 9 -31.93 -30.23 -0.02
CA SER A 9 -30.76 -30.33 -0.89
C SER A 9 -30.64 -29.15 -1.86
N ILE A 10 -31.77 -28.51 -2.22
CA ILE A 10 -31.75 -27.32 -3.09
C ILE A 10 -31.26 -26.10 -2.30
N PHE A 11 -31.73 -25.90 -1.07
CA PHE A 11 -31.29 -24.76 -0.23
C PHE A 11 -29.79 -24.78 0.11
N ALA A 12 -29.21 -25.97 0.34
CA ALA A 12 -27.78 -26.10 0.58
C ALA A 12 -26.95 -25.81 -0.69
N GLY A 13 -27.43 -26.19 -1.87
CA GLY A 13 -26.76 -25.91 -3.15
C GLY A 13 -26.80 -24.43 -3.54
N THR A 14 -27.91 -23.73 -3.30
CA THR A 14 -28.00 -22.30 -3.63
C THR A 14 -27.16 -21.45 -2.68
N VAL A 15 -27.13 -21.75 -1.37
CA VAL A 15 -26.28 -21.03 -0.42
C VAL A 15 -24.79 -21.30 -0.68
N ALA A 16 -24.42 -22.53 -1.05
CA ALA A 16 -23.04 -22.85 -1.42
C ALA A 16 -22.57 -22.08 -2.67
N LEU A 17 -23.44 -21.87 -3.66
CA LEU A 17 -23.12 -21.07 -4.86
C LEU A 17 -23.00 -19.57 -4.57
N PHE A 18 -23.76 -19.03 -3.60
CA PHE A 18 -23.60 -17.64 -3.17
C PHE A 18 -22.34 -17.43 -2.31
N VAL A 19 -21.98 -18.40 -1.46
CA VAL A 19 -20.77 -18.32 -0.64
C VAL A 19 -19.49 -18.52 -1.47
N THR A 20 -19.52 -19.37 -2.51
CA THR A 20 -18.38 -19.50 -3.44
C THR A 20 -18.31 -18.38 -4.48
N ALA A 21 -19.45 -17.79 -4.88
CA ALA A 21 -19.45 -16.54 -5.64
C ALA A 21 -18.88 -15.38 -4.83
N MET A 22 -19.20 -15.26 -3.54
CA MET A 22 -18.61 -14.23 -2.67
C MET A 22 -17.13 -14.49 -2.32
N ALA A 23 -16.67 -15.75 -2.35
CA ALA A 23 -15.25 -16.07 -2.25
C ALA A 23 -14.45 -15.74 -3.52
N SER A 24 -15.12 -15.44 -4.64
CA SER A 24 -14.48 -15.15 -5.94
C SER A 24 -14.66 -13.71 -6.42
N VAL A 25 -15.26 -12.82 -5.61
CA VAL A 25 -15.32 -11.37 -5.88
C VAL A 25 -14.56 -10.54 -4.83
N SER A 26 -13.48 -11.08 -4.28
CA SER A 26 -12.34 -10.22 -3.96
C SER A 26 -11.60 -9.98 -5.28
N TYR A 27 -12.11 -9.05 -6.11
CA TYR A 27 -11.22 -8.35 -7.03
C TYR A 27 -10.25 -7.59 -6.12
N GLY A 28 -9.17 -8.26 -5.72
CA GLY A 28 -8.15 -7.69 -4.84
C GLY A 28 -7.64 -6.41 -5.49
N GLN A 29 -7.42 -5.36 -4.68
CA GLN A 29 -6.84 -4.12 -5.19
C GLN A 29 -5.61 -4.44 -6.04
N THR A 30 -5.58 -3.90 -7.26
CA THR A 30 -4.43 -4.09 -8.14
C THR A 30 -3.26 -3.23 -7.67
N GLN A 31 -2.04 -3.61 -8.05
CA GLN A 31 -0.86 -2.77 -7.78
C GLN A 31 -1.05 -1.34 -8.32
N SER A 32 -1.68 -1.19 -9.49
CA SER A 32 -1.88 0.13 -10.09
C SER A 32 -2.82 1.00 -9.27
N GLU A 33 -3.86 0.43 -8.66
CA GLU A 33 -4.79 1.17 -7.82
C GLU A 33 -4.13 1.58 -6.51
N LEU A 34 -3.34 0.71 -5.90
CA LEU A 34 -2.56 1.05 -4.70
C LEU A 34 -1.55 2.16 -4.99
N CYS A 35 -0.76 2.06 -6.07
CA CYS A 35 0.19 3.10 -6.45
C CYS A 35 -0.50 4.45 -6.72
N LYS A 36 -1.70 4.45 -7.32
CA LYS A 36 -2.49 5.68 -7.49
C LYS A 36 -2.94 6.26 -6.14
N LYS A 37 -3.35 5.41 -5.19
CA LYS A 37 -3.74 5.86 -3.84
C LYS A 37 -2.55 6.43 -3.05
N MET A 38 -1.38 5.83 -3.19
CA MET A 38 -0.14 6.31 -2.55
C MET A 38 0.35 7.64 -3.13
N TRP A 39 -0.02 7.98 -4.37
CA TRP A 39 0.49 9.15 -5.08
C TRP A 39 0.22 10.47 -4.36
N ASP A 40 -1.01 10.69 -3.87
CA ASP A 40 -1.37 11.96 -3.24
C ASP A 40 -0.60 12.16 -1.92
N ASN A 41 -0.45 11.10 -1.14
CA ASN A 41 0.36 11.10 0.09
C ASN A 41 1.84 11.35 -0.21
N PHE A 42 2.37 10.72 -1.26
CA PHE A 42 3.74 10.92 -1.70
C PHE A 42 3.98 12.38 -2.15
N GLN A 43 3.06 12.96 -2.93
CA GLN A 43 3.15 14.36 -3.35
C GLN A 43 2.99 15.33 -2.17
N GLY A 44 2.11 15.03 -1.21
CA GLY A 44 1.96 15.79 0.02
C GLY A 44 3.27 15.90 0.78
N MET A 45 3.96 14.77 0.99
CA MET A 45 5.30 14.79 1.59
C MET A 45 6.31 15.54 0.72
N ARG A 46 6.33 15.30 -0.59
CA ARG A 46 7.26 15.99 -1.52
C ARG A 46 7.19 17.50 -1.40
N ALA A 47 5.97 18.05 -1.35
CA ALA A 47 5.74 19.49 -1.25
C ALA A 47 6.32 20.10 0.04
N MET A 48 6.38 19.33 1.13
CA MET A 48 6.88 19.78 2.42
C MET A 48 8.37 19.51 2.62
N THR A 49 8.94 18.49 1.96
CA THR A 49 10.39 18.18 2.07
C THR A 49 11.33 19.23 1.47
N GLY A 50 10.82 20.23 0.73
CA GLY A 50 11.61 21.34 0.22
C GLY A 50 11.72 22.54 1.17
N LEU A 51 11.06 22.49 2.32
CA LEU A 51 11.03 23.58 3.28
C LEU A 51 12.31 23.61 4.13
N SER A 52 12.74 24.81 4.54
CA SER A 52 13.84 24.98 5.50
C SER A 52 13.41 24.77 6.96
N ALA A 53 12.10 24.79 7.24
CA ALA A 53 11.52 24.56 8.54
C ALA A 53 10.11 23.98 8.37
N ALA A 54 9.64 23.22 9.37
CA ALA A 54 8.30 22.66 9.41
C ALA A 54 7.61 23.00 10.74
N ASP A 55 6.31 23.33 10.67
CA ASP A 55 5.46 23.51 11.84
C ASP A 55 4.81 22.19 12.30
N ASP A 56 4.13 22.23 13.44
CA ASP A 56 3.50 21.06 14.05
C ASP A 56 2.44 20.43 13.15
N ALA A 57 1.73 21.23 12.35
CA ALA A 57 0.74 20.73 11.40
C ALA A 57 1.42 19.99 10.23
N GLN A 58 2.58 20.44 9.78
CA GLN A 58 3.38 19.79 8.75
C GLN A 58 3.98 18.48 9.26
N PHE A 59 4.50 18.43 10.50
CA PHE A 59 4.94 17.17 11.10
C PHE A 59 3.80 16.16 11.27
N ALA A 60 2.60 16.61 11.63
CA ALA A 60 1.42 15.74 11.67
C ALA A 60 1.08 15.18 10.29
N LYS A 61 1.16 15.99 9.23
CA LYS A 61 0.94 15.54 7.84
C LYS A 61 2.01 14.55 7.37
N PHE A 62 3.28 14.76 7.71
CA PHE A 62 4.33 13.77 7.41
C PHE A 62 4.01 12.42 8.04
N THR A 63 3.55 12.42 9.30
CA THR A 63 3.13 11.19 10.00
C THR A 63 1.95 10.51 9.31
N GLU A 64 0.92 11.28 8.93
CA GLU A 64 -0.27 10.76 8.24
C GLU A 64 0.09 10.14 6.88
N HIS A 65 0.82 10.87 6.05
CA HIS A 65 1.20 10.40 4.71
C HIS A 65 2.11 9.18 4.77
N ALA A 66 3.09 9.18 5.68
CA ALA A 66 3.99 8.05 5.89
C ALA A 66 3.24 6.79 6.30
N LYS A 67 2.31 6.91 7.26
CA LYS A 67 1.44 5.79 7.68
C LYS A 67 0.59 5.24 6.54
N SER A 68 0.02 6.12 5.71
CA SER A 68 -0.77 5.68 4.56
C SER A 68 0.08 4.89 3.55
N ILE A 69 1.29 5.37 3.24
CA ILE A 69 2.20 4.66 2.33
C ILE A 69 2.64 3.32 2.91
N SER A 70 3.00 3.28 4.21
CA SER A 70 3.37 2.04 4.91
C SER A 70 2.23 1.01 4.86
N SER A 71 1.00 1.45 5.15
CA SER A 71 -0.20 0.60 5.10
C SER A 71 -0.51 0.08 3.69
N ASP A 72 -0.51 0.95 2.68
CA ASP A 72 -0.79 0.55 1.30
C ASP A 72 0.32 -0.35 0.72
N SER A 73 1.58 -0.11 1.09
CA SER A 73 2.71 -1.00 0.75
C SER A 73 2.58 -2.35 1.45
N LYS A 74 2.03 -2.40 2.67
CA LYS A 74 1.75 -3.65 3.38
C LYS A 74 0.65 -4.47 2.69
N ILE A 75 -0.39 -3.82 2.13
CA ILE A 75 -1.39 -4.51 1.30
C ILE A 75 -0.71 -5.16 0.08
N SER A 76 0.19 -4.43 -0.59
CA SER A 76 0.96 -4.97 -1.73
C SER A 76 1.87 -6.14 -1.31
N LEU A 77 2.54 -6.02 -0.17
CA LEU A 77 3.38 -7.06 0.42
C LEU A 77 2.60 -8.37 0.65
N ASP A 78 1.40 -8.27 1.22
CA ASP A 78 0.63 -9.42 1.68
C ASP A 78 -0.21 -10.07 0.58
N SER A 79 -0.73 -9.28 -0.36
CA SER A 79 -1.78 -9.73 -1.29
C SER A 79 -1.41 -9.71 -2.78
N ILE A 80 -0.32 -9.03 -3.16
CA ILE A 80 -0.01 -8.76 -4.59
C ILE A 80 1.38 -9.25 -4.99
N SER A 81 2.32 -9.32 -4.04
CA SER A 81 3.72 -9.61 -4.31
C SER A 81 3.93 -10.98 -4.98
N PRO A 82 4.35 -11.04 -6.26
CA PRO A 82 4.45 -12.30 -7.03
C PRO A 82 5.63 -13.18 -6.61
N ASP A 83 6.67 -12.59 -6.01
CA ASP A 83 7.90 -13.29 -5.66
C ASP A 83 8.60 -12.64 -4.45
N LYS A 84 9.71 -13.24 -4.00
CA LYS A 84 10.48 -12.80 -2.83
C LYS A 84 11.11 -11.42 -3.01
N ASN A 85 11.61 -11.08 -4.20
CA ASN A 85 12.25 -9.79 -4.43
C ASN A 85 11.21 -8.66 -4.39
N TYR A 86 10.02 -8.90 -4.92
CA TYR A 86 8.91 -7.95 -4.82
C TYR A 86 8.52 -7.68 -3.37
N LYS A 87 8.52 -8.72 -2.53
CA LYS A 87 8.28 -8.57 -1.07
C LYS A 87 9.34 -7.69 -0.42
N VAL A 88 10.62 -7.95 -0.69
CA VAL A 88 11.73 -7.14 -0.15
C VAL A 88 11.63 -5.68 -0.58
N LEU A 89 11.26 -5.41 -1.83
CA LEU A 89 11.07 -4.03 -2.31
C LEU A 89 9.91 -3.31 -1.58
N ASN A 90 8.82 -4.02 -1.29
CA ASN A 90 7.77 -3.47 -0.42
C ASN A 90 8.25 -3.25 1.02
N GLU A 91 9.05 -4.18 1.57
CA GLU A 91 9.65 -4.04 2.91
C GLU A 91 10.58 -2.81 2.99
N GLU A 92 11.36 -2.52 1.94
CA GLU A 92 12.20 -1.31 1.87
C GLU A 92 11.37 -0.03 1.83
N ALA A 93 10.27 -0.01 1.07
CA ALA A 93 9.35 1.14 1.05
C ALA A 93 8.67 1.35 2.41
N ILE A 94 8.22 0.26 3.06
CA ILE A 94 7.66 0.29 4.41
C ILE A 94 8.68 0.80 5.42
N TYR A 95 9.93 0.33 5.32
CA TYR A 95 11.00 0.75 6.21
C TYR A 95 11.21 2.28 6.17
N HIS A 96 11.41 2.84 4.98
CA HIS A 96 11.64 4.29 4.86
C HIS A 96 10.40 5.12 5.21
N ALA A 97 9.19 4.64 4.94
CA ALA A 97 7.97 5.27 5.41
C ALA A 97 7.92 5.32 6.96
N ASN A 98 8.25 4.22 7.64
CA ASN A 98 8.26 4.18 9.10
C ASN A 98 9.37 5.06 9.70
N GLU A 99 10.53 5.20 9.04
CA GLU A 99 11.58 6.14 9.48
C GLU A 99 11.14 7.61 9.34
N ILE A 100 10.37 7.95 8.30
CA ILE A 100 9.75 9.29 8.18
C ILE A 100 8.77 9.54 9.33
N GLU A 101 7.94 8.56 9.69
CA GLU A 101 7.01 8.68 10.83
C GLU A 101 7.76 8.94 12.15
N LYS A 102 8.85 8.20 12.40
CA LYS A 102 9.68 8.37 13.61
C LYS A 102 10.35 9.75 13.64
N ALA A 103 10.91 10.18 12.52
CA ALA A 103 11.54 11.49 12.39
C ALA A 103 10.52 12.63 12.58
N ALA A 104 9.30 12.48 12.04
CA ALA A 104 8.21 13.42 12.26
C ALA A 104 7.79 13.52 13.73
N SER A 105 7.74 12.39 14.44
CA SER A 105 7.45 12.37 15.88
C SER A 105 8.52 13.07 16.72
N SER A 106 9.77 13.06 16.23
CA SER A 106 10.92 13.74 16.86
C SER A 106 11.14 15.16 16.34
N LYS A 107 10.28 15.64 15.43
CA LYS A 107 10.38 16.93 14.74
C LYS A 107 11.72 17.14 14.01
N ASP A 108 12.29 16.08 13.47
CA ASP A 108 13.55 16.09 12.72
C ASP A 108 13.29 16.20 11.21
N LEU A 109 13.28 17.43 10.71
CA LEU A 109 13.01 17.68 9.28
C LEU A 109 14.13 17.20 8.36
N GLU A 110 15.39 17.27 8.79
CA GLU A 110 16.52 16.83 7.96
C GLU A 110 16.46 15.31 7.73
N GLU A 111 16.17 14.54 8.77
CA GLU A 111 16.01 13.09 8.66
C GLU A 111 14.79 12.73 7.80
N ILE A 112 13.67 13.45 7.92
CA ILE A 112 12.51 13.28 7.01
C ILE A 112 12.93 13.47 5.56
N GLN A 113 13.71 14.51 5.24
CA GLN A 113 14.16 14.79 3.88
C GLN A 113 15.07 13.68 3.32
N VAL A 114 15.97 13.16 4.15
CA VAL A 114 16.85 12.04 3.78
C VAL A 114 16.03 10.77 3.55
N GLN A 115 15.13 10.43 4.45
CA GLN A 115 14.32 9.22 4.36
C GLN A 115 13.29 9.30 3.22
N PHE A 116 12.72 10.48 2.96
CA PHE A 116 11.87 10.69 1.79
C PHE A 116 12.61 10.46 0.46
N ARG A 117 13.87 10.89 0.37
CA ARG A 117 14.73 10.60 -0.79
C ARG A 117 14.99 9.10 -0.93
N ARG A 118 15.19 8.37 0.17
CA ARG A 118 15.38 6.91 0.15
C ARG A 118 14.10 6.16 -0.19
N LEU A 119 12.94 6.59 0.33
CA LEU A 119 11.62 6.10 -0.05
C LEU A 119 11.38 6.27 -1.56
N THR A 120 11.70 7.46 -2.10
CA THR A 120 11.63 7.74 -3.55
C THR A 120 12.44 6.73 -4.37
N ILE A 121 13.61 6.33 -3.88
CA ILE A 121 14.45 5.32 -4.54
C ILE A 121 13.82 3.93 -4.43
N ALA A 122 13.31 3.55 -3.26
CA ALA A 122 12.63 2.27 -3.05
C ALA A 122 11.44 2.08 -4.00
N CYS A 123 10.57 3.09 -4.13
CA CYS A 123 9.46 3.06 -5.08
C CYS A 123 9.95 2.86 -6.53
N ARG A 124 10.97 3.64 -6.93
CA ARG A 124 11.55 3.56 -8.28
C ARG A 124 12.25 2.24 -8.57
N ASN A 125 12.82 1.57 -7.56
CA ASN A 125 13.44 0.27 -7.74
C ASN A 125 12.40 -0.77 -8.18
N CYS A 126 11.24 -0.82 -7.51
CA CYS A 126 10.14 -1.70 -7.92
C CYS A 126 9.63 -1.35 -9.33
N HIS A 127 9.43 -0.05 -9.63
CA HIS A 127 9.00 0.39 -10.96
C HIS A 127 9.98 -0.06 -12.07
N LYS A 128 11.28 0.09 -11.86
CA LYS A 128 12.29 -0.28 -12.85
C LYS A 128 12.42 -1.78 -13.06
N ILE A 129 12.25 -2.59 -12.02
CA ILE A 129 12.39 -4.04 -12.10
C ILE A 129 11.14 -4.68 -12.70
N TYR A 130 9.95 -4.27 -12.24
CA TYR A 130 8.69 -4.94 -12.58
C TYR A 130 7.86 -4.23 -13.66
N LYS A 131 8.23 -3.00 -14.02
CA LYS A 131 7.58 -2.18 -15.06
C LYS A 131 8.62 -1.42 -15.91
N SER A 132 9.71 -2.08 -16.29
CA SER A 132 10.88 -1.50 -16.96
C SER A 132 10.58 -0.63 -18.19
N GLU A 133 9.62 -1.06 -19.01
CA GLU A 133 9.27 -0.40 -20.28
C GLU A 133 8.30 0.78 -20.10
N LEU A 134 7.79 1.02 -18.89
CA LEU A 134 6.83 2.07 -18.61
C LEU A 134 7.50 3.26 -17.93
N LYS A 135 7.23 4.46 -18.42
CA LYS A 135 7.61 5.69 -17.73
C LYS A 135 6.67 5.95 -16.55
N LEU A 136 7.06 5.47 -15.38
CA LEU A 136 6.33 5.68 -14.13
C LEU A 136 6.93 6.82 -13.31
N VAL A 137 6.06 7.54 -12.60
CA VAL A 137 6.44 8.54 -11.59
C VAL A 137 6.99 7.84 -10.32
N PRO A 138 7.68 8.58 -9.42
CA PRO A 138 8.08 8.03 -8.13
C PRO A 138 6.91 7.49 -7.32
#